data_AF-A0A7Y5RJN4-F1
#
_entry.id   AF-A0A7Y5RJN4-F1
#
_cell.length_a   1.000
_cell.length_b   1.000
_cell.length_c   1.000
_cell.angle_alpha   90.00
_cell.angle_beta   90.00
_cell.angle_gamma   90.00
#
_symmetry.space_group_name_H-M   'P 1'
#
loop_
_entity.id
_entity.type
_entity.pdbx_description
1 polymer ?
#
loop_
_entity_poly.entity_id
_entity_poly.type
_entity_poly.pdbx_seq_one_letter_code
_entity_poly.pdbx_strand_id
1 'polypeptide(L)'
;RAGLFTIAHRTAVDVARAGARQAVPVAEVPDALAPRGDQPEEVLPDGDLWAALAALPDKQRLCVAYHHVAGLPHPEVARIVGGTAAAARRAAADGIARLRSTYAPEERVSLHV
;
A
#
# COMPACT_ATOMS: atom_id res chain seq x y z
N ARG A 1 -17.72 -11.00 -12.20
CA ARG A 1 -17.73 -11.75 -10.92
C ARG A 1 -16.54 -11.24 -10.09
N ALA A 2 -16.76 -10.31 -9.17
CA ALA A 2 -15.69 -9.52 -8.53
C ALA A 2 -15.85 -9.36 -7.00
N GLY A 3 -16.42 -10.37 -6.32
CA GLY A 3 -16.83 -10.24 -4.92
C GLY A 3 -15.92 -10.87 -3.87
N LEU A 4 -15.27 -12.01 -4.17
CA LEU A 4 -14.59 -12.82 -3.15
C LEU A 4 -13.09 -12.54 -3.05
N PHE A 5 -12.42 -12.26 -4.17
CA PHE A 5 -10.97 -12.01 -4.19
C PHE A 5 -10.62 -10.72 -3.44
N THR A 6 -11.49 -9.70 -3.52
CA THR A 6 -11.31 -8.42 -2.83
C THR A 6 -11.47 -8.55 -1.32
N ILE A 7 -12.43 -9.38 -0.86
CA ILE A 7 -12.64 -9.64 0.57
C ILE A 7 -11.45 -10.44 1.12
N ALA A 8 -11.08 -11.54 0.46
CA ALA A 8 -9.92 -12.33 0.87
C ALA A 8 -8.62 -11.52 0.88
N HIS A 9 -8.42 -10.66 -0.12
CA HIS A 9 -7.28 -9.76 -0.19
C HIS A 9 -7.31 -8.71 0.93
N ARG A 10 -8.45 -8.06 1.20
CA ARG A 10 -8.60 -7.11 2.31
C ARG A 10 -8.34 -7.78 3.65
N THR A 11 -8.91 -8.95 3.91
CA THR A 11 -8.68 -9.70 5.15
C THR A 11 -7.22 -10.12 5.31
N ALA A 12 -6.56 -10.56 4.22
CA ALA A 12 -5.13 -10.87 4.26
C ALA A 12 -4.28 -9.62 4.59
N VAL A 13 -4.64 -8.46 4.03
CA VAL A 13 -4.00 -7.17 4.35
C VAL A 13 -4.27 -6.76 5.80
N ASP A 14 -5.46 -6.99 6.33
CA ASP A 14 -5.80 -6.64 7.70
C ASP A 14 -5.09 -7.55 8.72
N VAL A 15 -4.98 -8.85 8.46
CA VAL A 15 -4.19 -9.79 9.27
C VAL A 15 -2.70 -9.42 9.24
N ALA A 16 -2.17 -9.07 8.06
CA ALA A 16 -0.81 -8.57 7.92
C ALA A 16 -0.57 -7.29 8.75
N ARG A 17 -1.51 -6.32 8.71
CA ARG A 17 -1.42 -5.11 9.53
C ARG A 17 -1.52 -5.38 11.02
N ALA A 18 -2.34 -6.32 11.44
CA ALA A 18 -2.46 -6.71 12.85
C ALA A 18 -1.16 -7.35 13.36
N GLY A 19 -0.50 -8.18 12.54
CA GLY A 19 0.80 -8.78 12.88
C GLY A 19 1.96 -7.77 12.87
N ALA A 20 1.98 -6.81 11.93
CA ALA A 20 3.02 -5.78 11.85
C ALA A 20 2.86 -4.67 12.89
N ARG A 21 1.64 -4.44 13.40
CA ARG A 21 1.31 -3.43 14.40
C ARG A 21 0.71 -4.07 15.63
N GLN A 22 1.47 -4.94 16.29
CA GLN A 22 1.10 -5.41 17.61
C GLN A 22 1.00 -4.19 18.53
N ALA A 23 -0.24 -3.77 18.81
CA ALA A 23 -0.51 -2.61 19.63
C ALA A 23 0.05 -2.87 21.03
N VAL A 24 0.93 -2.00 21.50
CA VAL A 24 1.38 -2.02 22.90
C VAL A 24 0.18 -1.62 23.75
N PRO A 25 -0.30 -2.47 24.67
CA PRO A 25 -1.35 -2.08 25.60
C PRO A 25 -0.80 -0.95 26.47
N VAL A 26 -1.30 0.26 26.25
CA VAL A 26 -1.00 1.43 27.09
C VAL A 26 -2.15 1.63 28.07
N ALA A 27 -1.81 1.87 29.34
CA ALA A 27 -2.77 1.94 30.45
C ALA A 27 -3.68 3.18 30.40
N GLU A 28 -3.26 4.23 29.68
CA GLU A 28 -4.07 5.41 29.41
C GLU A 28 -4.15 5.64 27.90
N VAL A 29 -5.36 5.61 27.37
CA VAL A 29 -5.66 6.14 26.03
C VAL A 29 -5.84 7.65 26.21
N PRO A 30 -5.04 8.51 25.54
CA PRO A 30 -5.26 9.95 25.62
C PRO A 30 -6.68 10.30 25.15
N ASP A 31 -7.46 10.96 26.01
CA ASP A 31 -8.86 11.35 25.74
C ASP A 31 -8.96 12.58 24.81
N ALA A 32 -7.82 13.10 24.35
CA ALA A 32 -7.75 14.12 23.33
C ALA A 32 -7.47 13.44 21.99
N LEU A 33 -8.49 13.38 21.12
CA LEU A 33 -8.25 13.37 19.69
C LEU A 33 -7.37 14.60 19.43
N ALA A 34 -6.07 14.41 19.20
CA ALA A 34 -5.20 15.50 18.78
C ALA A 34 -5.96 16.25 17.69
N PRO A 35 -6.05 17.60 17.74
CA PRO A 35 -6.66 18.34 16.66
C PRO A 35 -5.99 17.82 15.40
N ARG A 36 -6.78 17.18 14.53
CA ARG A 36 -6.31 16.72 13.24
C ARG A 36 -6.07 18.00 12.46
N GLY A 37 -4.94 18.64 12.76
CA GLY A 37 -4.40 19.77 12.01
C GLY A 37 -4.43 19.30 10.58
N ASP A 38 -5.14 20.06 9.77
CA ASP A 38 -5.34 19.81 8.36
C ASP A 38 -6.34 18.66 8.13
N GLN A 39 -7.63 18.99 8.23
CA GLN A 39 -8.60 18.37 7.34
C GLN A 39 -8.56 19.16 6.02
N PRO A 40 -7.78 18.74 5.00
CA PRO A 40 -8.15 19.11 3.66
C PRO A 40 -9.48 18.38 3.39
N GLU A 41 -10.47 19.15 2.93
CA GLU A 41 -11.61 18.67 2.14
C GLU A 41 -11.31 17.34 1.48
N GLU A 42 -12.18 16.34 1.69
CA GLU A 42 -12.27 15.06 0.99
C GLU A 42 -11.40 14.95 -0.28
N VAL A 43 -10.08 14.80 -0.11
CA VAL A 43 -9.19 14.56 -1.26
C VAL A 43 -9.47 13.12 -1.62
N LEU A 44 -10.31 12.95 -2.63
CA LEU A 44 -10.57 11.66 -3.25
C LEU A 44 -9.22 10.97 -3.46
N PRO A 45 -9.11 9.67 -3.16
CA PRO A 45 -7.86 8.93 -3.31
C PRO A 45 -7.29 9.22 -4.69
N ASP A 46 -6.05 9.71 -4.76
CA ASP A 46 -5.42 10.21 -5.98
C ASP A 46 -5.74 9.31 -7.20
N GLY A 47 -6.68 9.76 -8.02
CA GLY A 47 -7.26 8.94 -9.08
C GLY A 47 -6.24 8.56 -10.14
N ASP A 48 -5.28 9.46 -10.38
CA ASP A 48 -4.18 9.26 -11.32
C ASP A 48 -3.21 8.19 -10.79
N LEU A 49 -2.93 8.18 -9.48
CA LEU A 49 -2.16 7.13 -8.84
C LEU A 49 -2.87 5.77 -8.92
N TRP A 50 -4.18 5.73 -8.67
CA TRP A 50 -4.96 4.48 -8.80
C TRP A 50 -4.99 3.96 -10.23
N ALA A 51 -5.10 4.84 -11.22
CA ALA A 51 -5.01 4.47 -12.63
C ALA A 51 -3.61 3.93 -12.98
N ALA A 52 -2.55 4.59 -12.53
CA ALA A 52 -1.18 4.15 -12.73
C ALA A 52 -0.89 2.79 -12.07
N LEU A 53 -1.40 2.57 -10.86
CA LEU A 53 -1.34 1.26 -10.18
C LEU A 53 -2.09 0.18 -10.95
N ALA A 54 -3.30 0.47 -11.43
CA ALA A 54 -4.09 -0.48 -12.20
C ALA A 54 -3.41 -0.88 -13.52
N ALA A 55 -2.66 0.03 -14.14
CA ALA A 55 -1.91 -0.21 -15.37
C ALA A 55 -0.64 -1.07 -15.19
N LEU A 56 -0.20 -1.34 -13.95
CA LEU A 56 0.92 -2.24 -13.70
C LEU A 56 0.56 -3.70 -14.02
N PRO A 57 1.53 -4.50 -14.52
CA PRO A 57 1.41 -5.95 -14.56
C PRO A 57 1.03 -6.51 -13.19
N ASP A 58 0.11 -7.48 -13.16
CA ASP A 58 -0.48 -8.01 -11.93
C ASP A 58 0.55 -8.40 -10.87
N LYS A 59 1.65 -9.06 -11.27
CA LYS A 59 2.71 -9.45 -10.35
C LYS A 59 3.41 -8.25 -9.70
N GLN A 60 3.65 -7.18 -10.46
CA GLN A 60 4.24 -5.95 -9.93
C GLN A 60 3.25 -5.25 -8.99
N ARG A 61 1.98 -5.10 -9.42
CA ARG A 61 0.91 -4.48 -8.62
C ARG A 61 0.73 -5.17 -7.27
N LEU A 62 0.65 -6.50 -7.26
CA LEU A 62 0.50 -7.30 -6.04
C LEU A 62 1.74 -7.19 -5.14
N CYS A 63 2.95 -7.27 -5.71
CA CYS A 63 4.17 -7.14 -4.91
C CYS A 63 4.30 -5.74 -4.28
N VAL A 64 3.94 -4.68 -5.00
CA VAL A 64 3.89 -3.32 -4.48
C VAL A 64 2.85 -3.19 -3.37
N ALA A 65 1.62 -3.68 -3.59
CA ALA A 65 0.54 -3.59 -2.61
C ALA A 65 0.88 -4.33 -1.30
N TYR A 66 1.30 -5.60 -1.39
CA TYR A 66 1.62 -6.36 -0.19
C TYR A 66 2.86 -5.85 0.55
N HIS A 67 3.89 -5.40 -0.19
CA HIS A 67 5.10 -4.90 0.47
C HIS A 67 4.92 -3.49 1.06
N HIS A 68 4.44 -2.53 0.27
CA HIS A 68 4.42 -1.13 0.67
C HIS A 68 3.13 -0.73 1.41
N VAL A 69 1.99 -1.34 1.08
CA VAL A 69 0.70 -1.01 1.73
C VAL A 69 0.42 -1.93 2.92
N ALA A 70 0.69 -3.22 2.78
CA ALA A 70 0.49 -4.19 3.86
C ALA A 70 1.73 -4.41 4.76
N GLY A 71 2.89 -3.84 4.39
CA GLY A 71 4.13 -3.91 5.19
C GLY A 71 4.81 -5.27 5.20
N LEU A 72 4.42 -6.18 4.31
CA LEU A 72 4.93 -7.55 4.34
C LEU A 72 6.39 -7.63 3.83
N PRO A 73 7.24 -8.46 4.45
CA PRO A 73 8.58 -8.72 3.93
C PRO A 73 8.50 -9.53 2.63
N HIS A 74 9.47 -9.35 1.72
CA HIS A 74 9.47 -10.01 0.40
C HIS A 74 9.29 -11.54 0.42
N PRO A 75 9.81 -12.31 1.40
CA PRO A 75 9.54 -13.74 1.51
C PRO A 75 8.04 -14.06 1.68
N GLU A 76 7.32 -13.28 2.49
CA GLU A 76 5.88 -13.48 2.69
C GLU A 76 5.08 -13.07 1.46
N VAL A 77 5.48 -11.98 0.80
CA VAL A 77 4.91 -11.58 -0.50
C VAL A 77 5.09 -12.70 -1.53
N ALA A 78 6.27 -13.31 -1.61
CA ALA A 78 6.53 -14.42 -2.52
C ALA A 78 5.69 -15.66 -2.21
N ARG A 79 5.39 -15.91 -0.91
CA ARG A 79 4.51 -17.01 -0.50
C ARG A 79 3.06 -16.80 -0.95
N ILE A 80 2.61 -15.54 -1.01
CA ILE A 80 1.24 -15.18 -1.45
C ILE A 80 1.15 -15.11 -2.98
N VAL A 81 2.10 -14.44 -3.64
CA VAL A 81 2.07 -14.16 -5.09
C VAL A 81 2.68 -15.31 -5.91
N GLY A 82 3.49 -16.15 -5.28
CA GLY A 82 4.25 -17.22 -5.92
C GLY A 82 5.63 -16.80 -6.42
N GLY A 83 6.58 -17.75 -6.38
CA GLY A 83 7.96 -17.56 -6.80
C GLY A 83 8.92 -17.37 -5.63
N THR A 84 10.04 -16.69 -5.88
CA THR A 84 11.11 -16.48 -4.88
C THR A 84 11.05 -15.09 -4.27
N ALA A 85 11.61 -14.91 -3.07
CA ALA A 85 11.73 -13.60 -2.43
C ALA A 85 12.50 -12.59 -3.30
N ALA A 86 13.54 -13.04 -4.02
CA ALA A 86 14.27 -12.22 -4.96
C ALA A 86 13.40 -11.74 -6.13
N ALA A 87 12.54 -12.62 -6.68
CA ALA A 87 11.61 -12.26 -7.73
C ALA A 87 10.53 -11.28 -7.24
N ALA A 88 10.02 -11.45 -6.01
CA ALA A 88 9.07 -10.53 -5.41
C ALA A 88 9.69 -9.14 -5.16
N ARG A 89 10.92 -9.09 -4.62
CA ARG A 89 11.69 -7.85 -4.47
C ARG A 89 11.88 -7.15 -5.81
N ARG A 90 12.29 -7.90 -6.84
CA ARG A 90 12.50 -7.35 -8.17
C ARG A 90 11.19 -6.80 -8.76
N ALA A 91 10.10 -7.57 -8.68
CA ALA A 91 8.79 -7.13 -9.16
C ALA A 91 8.27 -5.88 -8.43
N ALA A 92 8.50 -5.77 -7.12
CA ALA A 92 8.16 -4.56 -6.36
C ALA A 92 9.00 -3.36 -6.85
N ALA A 93 10.32 -3.55 -6.99
CA ALA A 93 11.22 -2.50 -7.47
C ALA A 93 10.86 -2.03 -8.89
N ASP A 94 10.60 -2.96 -9.82
CA ASP A 94 10.19 -2.64 -11.18
C ASP A 94 8.82 -1.92 -11.20
N GLY A 95 7.89 -2.32 -10.33
CA GLY A 95 6.61 -1.65 -10.14
C GLY A 95 6.77 -0.21 -9.68
N ILE A 96 7.58 0.04 -8.64
CA ILE A 96 7.87 1.40 -8.15
C ILE A 96 8.58 2.25 -9.22
N ALA A 97 9.55 1.68 -9.94
CA ALA A 97 10.23 2.39 -11.03
C ALA A 97 9.24 2.81 -12.11
N ARG A 98 8.32 1.91 -12.49
CA ARG A 98 7.29 2.20 -13.48
C ARG A 98 6.31 3.26 -12.99
N LEU A 99 5.81 3.16 -11.76
CA LEU A 99 4.95 4.19 -11.16
C LEU A 99 5.63 5.56 -11.17
N ARG A 100 6.90 5.63 -10.78
CA ARG A 100 7.66 6.88 -10.83
C ARG A 100 7.70 7.44 -12.26
N SER A 101 7.91 6.62 -13.29
CA SER A 101 7.93 7.11 -14.67
C SER A 101 6.56 7.49 -15.24
N THR A 102 5.48 6.82 -14.84
CA THR A 102 4.16 7.00 -15.46
C THR A 102 3.27 7.98 -14.69
N TYR A 103 3.47 8.06 -13.39
CA TYR A 103 2.72 8.96 -12.49
C TYR A 103 3.53 10.21 -12.11
N ALA A 104 4.87 10.19 -12.24
CA ALA A 104 5.66 11.42 -12.16
C ALA A 104 6.19 11.86 -13.54
N PRO A 105 5.38 12.60 -14.30
CA PRO A 105 5.88 13.66 -15.16
C PRO A 105 5.49 15.01 -14.53
N GLU A 106 6.53 15.79 -14.20
CA GLU A 106 6.47 17.20 -13.74
C GLU A 106 5.89 17.46 -12.34
N GLU A 107 6.79 17.73 -11.39
CA GLU A 107 6.64 18.72 -10.32
C GLU A 107 5.24 18.90 -9.69
N ARG A 108 4.58 17.81 -9.31
CA ARG A 108 3.70 17.84 -8.14
C ARG A 108 4.55 17.69 -6.89
N VAL A 109 5.47 18.65 -6.69
CA VAL A 109 5.82 19.04 -5.33
C VAL A 109 4.49 19.52 -4.76
N SER A 110 3.91 18.69 -3.90
CA SER A 110 2.80 19.10 -3.07
C SER A 110 3.34 20.23 -2.20
N LEU A 111 3.29 21.45 -2.73
CA LEU A 111 3.46 22.70 -2.02
C LEU A 111 2.18 22.86 -1.17
N HIS A 112 2.11 22.04 -0.14
CA HIS A 112 1.35 22.36 1.05
C HIS A 112 2.38 22.90 2.02
N VAL A 113 2.19 24.18 2.34
CA VAL A 113 2.92 25.01 3.32
C VAL A 113 3.27 24.25 4.59
#